data_AF-A0A0R3S9S1-F1
#
_entry.id   AF-A0A0R3S9S1-F1
#
_cell.length_a   1.000
_cell.length_b   1.000
_cell.length_c   1.000
_cell.angle_alpha   90.00
_cell.angle_beta   90.00
_cell.angle_gamma   90.00
#
_symmetry.space_group_name_H-M   'P 1'
#
loop_
_entity.id
_entity.type
_entity.pdbx_description
1 polymer ?
#
loop_
_entity_poly.entity_id
_entity_poly.type
_entity_poly.pdbx_seq_one_letter_code
_entity_poly.pdbx_strand_id
1 'polypeptide(L)'
;MLKIAKSETEAQYTAMDFAKPISSKNQTPRIQFYNEPPTHTLGLEHLEQLAIERLKILKCIETVGQDFIRGSKEYDERLSAELCKIGPIGKSFTLTSNQPKNITEDIHNDVTSHFILQIAYCRSETMRRWFIQQEVDLFRYRFNLERAASGHSMDTINEFLRINNLHFTSIGSDESSRLREQLVSGTNIYGVSGDYANFYKVHFTEVPDLVRRRQVFLKAGFAYVPDAELVSLVVTRFRASLSRNLSRLGLALVPRLADEGARLLPLLTGLSKRYLGDDDFSTKKPIFGAVSSGQVADLARTPGLFPPCMSRLHEALAANHHLRHWGRMQYGLFLKGIGLSLDEALKFWRNSFAPKVDTDQFAKQYAYSIRHNYGKEGKRADYTPYSCMKIISFNQPATGEFHGCPFRHLDLELLHQRLSVGGKVPSDQVEAIVKRSKDKQYQLACREFFKAMHPDLSVEDASTIVINHPNQYYELAQKVSKGIPLTSNGEADSSQRSRVQVRAVKVPLNDSQMTNQSQGGFEDTDIDEEMLKIDSTLLEYTASNLDF
;
A
#
# COMPACT_ATOMS: atom_id res chain seq x y z
N MET A 1 -24.52 50.14 -42.28
CA MET A 1 -23.26 50.66 -42.89
C MET A 1 -22.17 50.38 -41.86
N LEU A 2 -21.15 49.56 -42.07
CA LEU A 2 -20.26 49.41 -43.21
C LEU A 2 -20.01 47.93 -43.58
N LYS A 3 -19.90 47.68 -44.88
CA LYS A 3 -19.39 46.45 -45.52
C LYS A 3 -17.86 46.55 -45.62
N ILE A 4 -17.13 45.46 -45.42
CA ILE A 4 -15.83 45.23 -46.07
C ILE A 4 -15.79 43.80 -46.61
N ALA A 5 -15.35 43.69 -47.86
CA ALA A 5 -15.50 42.58 -48.79
C ALA A 5 -14.44 41.48 -48.59
N LYS A 6 -14.83 40.24 -48.95
CA LYS A 6 -13.94 39.11 -49.19
C LYS A 6 -13.24 39.28 -50.54
N SER A 7 -11.94 39.02 -50.60
CA SER A 7 -11.23 38.68 -51.83
C SER A 7 -10.60 37.30 -51.66
N GLU A 8 -11.02 36.36 -52.50
CA GLU A 8 -10.43 35.04 -52.69
C GLU A 8 -9.14 35.16 -53.51
N THR A 9 -8.14 34.36 -53.18
CA THR A 9 -7.06 34.02 -54.11
C THR A 9 -6.60 32.60 -53.77
N GLU A 10 -6.94 31.67 -54.64
CA GLU A 10 -6.48 30.28 -54.62
C GLU A 10 -4.96 30.23 -54.82
N ALA A 11 -4.26 29.51 -53.95
CA ALA A 11 -2.91 29.05 -54.20
C ALA A 11 -2.89 27.52 -54.02
N GLN A 12 -2.66 26.83 -55.13
CA GLN A 12 -2.47 25.38 -55.22
C GLN A 12 -1.30 24.95 -54.32
N TYR A 13 -1.59 24.18 -53.28
CA TYR A 13 -0.57 23.41 -52.56
C TYR A 13 -0.41 22.05 -53.25
N THR A 14 0.64 21.95 -54.06
CA THR A 14 1.23 20.69 -54.51
C THR A 14 1.68 19.90 -53.28
N ALA A 15 1.03 18.78 -53.01
CA ALA A 15 1.46 17.81 -52.02
C ALA A 15 2.85 17.29 -52.41
N MET A 16 3.88 17.74 -51.68
CA MET A 16 5.17 17.07 -51.69
C MET A 16 5.03 15.79 -50.87
N ASP A 17 4.89 14.67 -51.58
CA ASP A 17 5.07 13.33 -51.04
C ASP A 17 6.44 13.23 -50.37
N PHE A 18 6.48 13.36 -49.05
CA PHE A 18 7.61 12.91 -48.27
C PHE A 18 7.60 11.38 -48.31
N ALA A 19 8.60 10.83 -49.01
CA ALA A 19 8.89 9.42 -49.09
C ALA A 19 8.69 8.76 -47.71
N LYS A 20 7.75 7.81 -47.64
CA LYS A 20 7.60 6.92 -46.48
C LYS A 20 8.97 6.33 -46.16
N PRO A 21 9.50 6.51 -44.95
CA PRO A 21 10.68 5.76 -44.55
C PRO A 21 10.32 4.28 -44.65
N ILE A 22 11.20 3.55 -45.32
CA ILE A 22 11.13 2.10 -45.52
C ILE A 22 10.79 1.45 -44.18
N SER A 23 9.71 0.68 -44.17
CA SER A 23 9.23 -0.10 -43.04
C SER A 23 10.32 -1.07 -42.56
N SER A 24 11.22 -0.60 -41.68
CA SER A 24 11.78 -1.47 -40.67
C SER A 24 10.61 -1.99 -39.84
N LYS A 25 10.54 -3.30 -39.61
CA LYS A 25 9.53 -3.87 -38.72
C LYS A 25 9.68 -3.24 -37.34
N ASN A 26 8.96 -2.15 -37.06
CA ASN A 26 9.02 -1.48 -35.76
C ASN A 26 8.36 -2.41 -34.74
N GLN A 27 9.20 -3.12 -34.00
CA GLN A 27 8.79 -4.05 -32.97
C GLN A 27 8.29 -3.23 -31.78
N THR A 28 6.98 -3.18 -31.58
CA THR A 28 6.37 -2.49 -30.45
C THR A 28 6.94 -3.03 -29.14
N PRO A 29 7.56 -2.20 -28.28
CA PRO A 29 8.08 -2.66 -27.00
C PRO A 29 6.95 -3.25 -26.14
N ARG A 30 7.15 -4.45 -25.60
CA ARG A 30 6.18 -5.10 -24.71
C ARG A 30 6.06 -4.37 -23.38
N ILE A 31 7.14 -3.75 -22.91
CA ILE A 31 7.12 -2.86 -21.75
C ILE A 31 6.44 -1.51 -22.08
N GLN A 32 5.59 -1.04 -21.18
CA GLN A 32 4.75 0.14 -21.38
C GLN A 32 4.99 1.17 -20.26
N PHE A 33 4.78 2.45 -20.58
CA PHE A 33 4.85 3.56 -19.62
C PHE A 33 3.46 4.00 -19.13
N TYR A 34 2.40 3.39 -19.67
CA TYR A 34 1.00 3.63 -19.33
C TYR A 34 0.58 5.11 -19.44
N ASN A 35 0.98 5.77 -20.52
CA ASN A 35 0.66 7.18 -20.77
C ASN A 35 -0.77 7.39 -21.30
N GLU A 36 -1.29 6.43 -22.06
CA GLU A 36 -2.59 6.52 -22.71
C GLU A 36 -3.56 5.48 -22.13
N PRO A 37 -4.76 5.90 -21.70
CA PRO A 37 -5.77 4.98 -21.18
C PRO A 37 -6.36 4.12 -22.30
N PRO A 38 -6.76 2.88 -21.98
CA PRO A 38 -7.47 2.01 -22.92
C PRO A 38 -8.81 2.64 -23.36
N THR A 39 -9.10 2.60 -24.67
CA THR A 39 -10.34 3.17 -25.26
C THR A 39 -11.41 2.14 -25.58
N HIS A 40 -11.08 0.86 -25.45
CA HIS A 40 -11.97 -0.26 -25.73
C HIS A 40 -12.96 -0.54 -24.60
N THR A 41 -14.18 -0.90 -24.98
CA THR A 41 -15.23 -1.30 -24.03
C THR A 41 -15.05 -2.78 -23.67
N LEU A 42 -15.05 -3.09 -22.37
CA LEU A 42 -14.93 -4.46 -21.85
C LEU A 42 -16.10 -4.80 -20.93
N GLY A 43 -16.43 -6.09 -20.85
CA GLY A 43 -17.37 -6.60 -19.86
C GLY A 43 -16.82 -6.44 -18.44
N LEU A 44 -17.72 -6.17 -17.48
CA LEU A 44 -17.33 -5.91 -16.08
C LEU A 44 -16.61 -7.11 -15.44
N GLU A 45 -17.04 -8.33 -15.76
CA GLU A 45 -16.43 -9.58 -15.27
C GLU A 45 -14.98 -9.72 -15.76
N HIS A 46 -14.73 -9.39 -17.03
CA HIS A 46 -13.39 -9.44 -17.59
C HIS A 46 -12.48 -8.36 -16.98
N LEU A 47 -13.00 -7.15 -16.75
CA LEU A 47 -12.29 -6.10 -16.01
C LEU A 47 -11.94 -6.55 -14.58
N GLU A 48 -12.86 -7.21 -13.89
CA GLU A 48 -12.61 -7.75 -12.54
C GLU A 48 -11.49 -8.79 -12.57
N GLN A 49 -11.56 -9.72 -13.52
CA GLN A 49 -10.56 -10.78 -13.67
C GLN A 49 -9.16 -10.20 -13.91
N LEU A 50 -9.02 -9.24 -14.84
CA LEU A 50 -7.75 -8.57 -15.12
C LEU A 50 -7.21 -7.83 -13.88
N ALA A 51 -8.09 -7.18 -13.12
CA ALA A 51 -7.71 -6.50 -11.89
C ALA A 51 -7.22 -7.47 -10.81
N ILE A 52 -7.92 -8.61 -10.62
CA ILE A 52 -7.53 -9.66 -9.69
C ILE A 52 -6.18 -10.27 -10.08
N GLU A 53 -5.98 -10.59 -11.36
CA GLU A 53 -4.73 -11.20 -11.80
C GLU A 53 -3.54 -10.26 -11.65
N ARG A 54 -3.67 -8.99 -12.04
CA ARG A 54 -2.61 -7.99 -11.79
C ARG A 54 -2.35 -7.79 -10.31
N LEU A 55 -3.39 -7.82 -9.47
CA LEU A 55 -3.20 -7.68 -8.03
C LEU A 55 -2.43 -8.87 -7.43
N LYS A 56 -2.68 -10.09 -7.92
CA LYS A 56 -1.85 -11.27 -7.57
C LYS A 56 -0.38 -11.07 -7.97
N ILE A 57 -0.12 -10.49 -9.15
CA ILE A 57 1.23 -10.15 -9.61
C ILE A 57 1.89 -9.13 -8.67
N LEU A 58 1.21 -8.02 -8.34
CA LEU A 58 1.77 -7.01 -7.44
C LEU A 58 2.03 -7.56 -6.03
N LYS A 59 1.20 -8.49 -5.55
CA LYS A 59 1.44 -9.21 -4.28
C LYS A 59 2.60 -10.19 -4.37
N CYS A 60 2.80 -10.83 -5.50
CA CYS A 60 3.97 -11.65 -5.76
C CYS A 60 5.25 -10.81 -5.73
N ILE A 61 5.26 -9.64 -6.38
CA ILE A 61 6.36 -8.66 -6.33
C ILE A 61 6.67 -8.25 -4.89
N GLU A 62 5.63 -7.95 -4.10
CA GLU A 62 5.78 -7.61 -2.69
C GLU A 62 6.41 -8.76 -1.89
N THR A 63 5.90 -9.99 -2.06
CA THR A 63 6.34 -11.17 -1.31
C THR A 63 7.78 -11.52 -1.64
N VAL A 64 8.13 -11.62 -2.93
CA VAL A 64 9.51 -11.92 -3.35
C VAL A 64 10.45 -10.79 -2.93
N GLY A 65 10.01 -9.53 -2.99
CA GLY A 65 10.79 -8.37 -2.54
C GLY A 65 10.97 -8.26 -1.02
N GLN A 66 10.30 -9.10 -0.23
CA GLN A 66 10.56 -9.25 1.21
C GLN A 66 11.61 -10.31 1.51
N ASP A 67 11.78 -11.30 0.63
CA ASP A 67 12.70 -12.42 0.82
C ASP A 67 14.05 -12.20 0.12
N PHE A 68 14.10 -11.36 -0.92
CA PHE A 68 15.30 -11.14 -1.74
C PHE A 68 15.58 -9.65 -1.99
N ILE A 69 16.85 -9.34 -2.29
CA ILE A 69 17.28 -7.98 -2.66
C ILE A 69 16.76 -7.67 -4.07
N ARG A 70 15.94 -6.62 -4.19
CA ARG A 70 15.36 -6.19 -5.48
C ARG A 70 16.45 -5.95 -6.53
N GLY A 71 16.31 -6.58 -7.70
CA GLY A 71 17.26 -6.49 -8.80
C GLY A 71 18.50 -7.38 -8.66
N SER A 72 18.55 -8.26 -7.65
CA SER A 72 19.52 -9.35 -7.63
C SER A 72 19.11 -10.47 -8.59
N LYS A 73 20.06 -11.31 -8.98
CA LYS A 73 19.80 -12.43 -9.87
C LYS A 73 18.82 -13.44 -9.23
N GLU A 74 18.97 -13.69 -7.94
CA GLU A 74 18.10 -14.59 -7.16
C GLU A 74 16.67 -14.04 -7.07
N TYR A 75 16.53 -12.71 -6.91
CA TYR A 75 15.23 -12.03 -6.94
C TYR A 75 14.55 -12.22 -8.30
N ASP A 76 15.27 -11.96 -9.40
CA ASP A 76 14.72 -12.05 -10.77
C ASP A 76 14.34 -13.49 -11.14
N GLU A 77 15.17 -14.48 -10.79
CA GLU A 77 14.89 -15.91 -11.02
C GLU A 77 13.67 -16.38 -10.23
N ARG A 78 13.59 -16.02 -8.94
CA ARG A 78 12.45 -16.39 -8.12
C ARG A 78 11.16 -15.71 -8.58
N LEU A 79 11.25 -14.43 -8.91
CA LEU A 79 10.10 -13.67 -9.39
C LEU A 79 9.59 -14.24 -10.71
N SER A 80 10.48 -14.56 -11.67
CA SER A 80 10.12 -15.22 -12.92
C SER A 80 9.33 -16.51 -12.69
N ALA A 81 9.82 -17.35 -11.78
CA ALA A 81 9.21 -18.64 -11.47
C ALA A 81 7.82 -18.48 -10.82
N GLU A 82 7.65 -17.53 -9.89
CA GLU A 82 6.36 -17.30 -9.24
C GLU A 82 5.35 -16.61 -10.18
N LEU A 83 5.77 -15.64 -10.99
CA LEU A 83 4.90 -14.98 -11.96
C LEU A 83 4.30 -15.97 -12.97
N CYS A 84 5.09 -16.97 -13.40
CA CYS A 84 4.62 -18.01 -14.31
C CYS A 84 3.51 -18.90 -13.70
N LYS A 85 3.42 -19.00 -12.37
CA LYS A 85 2.38 -19.79 -11.68
C LYS A 85 1.05 -19.05 -11.54
N ILE A 86 1.04 -17.71 -11.63
CA ILE A 86 -0.15 -16.89 -11.39
C ILE A 86 -1.17 -17.02 -12.53
N GLY A 87 -0.70 -17.28 -13.75
CA GLY A 87 -1.56 -17.49 -14.93
C GLY A 87 -0.96 -16.90 -16.21
N PRO A 88 -1.75 -16.82 -17.30
CA PRO A 88 -1.30 -16.32 -18.59
C PRO A 88 -0.75 -14.90 -18.54
N ILE A 89 -1.43 -13.99 -17.84
CA ILE A 89 -0.97 -12.61 -17.69
C ILE A 89 0.33 -12.53 -16.86
N GLY A 90 0.46 -13.35 -15.81
CA GLY A 90 1.68 -13.43 -15.00
C GLY A 90 2.88 -13.88 -15.85
N LYS A 91 2.67 -14.90 -16.69
CA LYS A 91 3.67 -15.35 -17.66
C LYS A 91 3.98 -14.28 -18.70
N SER A 92 3.01 -13.49 -19.15
CA SER A 92 3.24 -12.46 -20.16
C SER A 92 4.18 -11.33 -19.68
N PHE A 93 4.27 -11.12 -18.37
CA PHE A 93 5.21 -10.19 -17.72
C PHE A 93 6.67 -10.68 -17.69
N THR A 94 6.92 -11.97 -17.95
CA THR A 94 8.28 -12.53 -18.03
C THR A 94 8.79 -12.62 -19.48
N LEU A 95 7.94 -12.29 -20.45
CA LEU A 95 8.29 -12.28 -21.87
C LEU A 95 8.90 -10.94 -22.29
N THR A 96 9.73 -10.98 -23.33
CA THR A 96 10.40 -9.80 -23.90
C THR A 96 9.86 -9.51 -25.29
N SER A 97 10.20 -8.34 -25.84
CA SER A 97 9.75 -7.92 -27.17
C SER A 97 10.23 -8.88 -28.26
N ASN A 98 11.35 -9.58 -28.06
CA ASN A 98 11.90 -10.60 -28.96
C ASN A 98 11.02 -11.85 -29.11
N GLN A 99 9.98 -11.98 -28.29
CA GLN A 99 8.99 -13.06 -28.34
C GLN A 99 7.64 -12.50 -28.81
N PRO A 100 7.39 -12.36 -30.13
CA PRO A 100 6.24 -11.63 -30.67
C PRO A 100 4.90 -12.35 -30.54
N LYS A 101 4.87 -13.57 -29.99
CA LYS A 101 3.64 -14.35 -29.83
C LYS A 101 2.69 -13.63 -28.86
N ASN A 102 1.44 -13.45 -29.28
CA ASN A 102 0.36 -12.80 -28.51
C ASN A 102 0.69 -11.39 -28.00
N ILE A 103 1.66 -10.70 -28.60
CA ILE A 103 2.18 -9.43 -28.07
C ILE A 103 1.10 -8.36 -27.90
N THR A 104 0.19 -8.23 -28.86
CA THR A 104 -0.88 -7.22 -28.83
C THR A 104 -1.88 -7.47 -27.70
N GLU A 105 -2.30 -8.72 -27.51
CA GLU A 105 -3.23 -9.11 -26.46
C GLU A 105 -2.60 -8.97 -25.07
N ASP A 106 -1.33 -9.36 -24.93
CA ASP A 106 -0.61 -9.23 -23.68
C ASP A 106 -0.39 -7.77 -23.27
N ILE A 107 0.00 -6.91 -24.22
CA ILE A 107 0.12 -5.45 -23.99
C ILE A 107 -1.24 -4.89 -23.58
N HIS A 108 -2.31 -5.28 -24.28
CA HIS A 108 -3.66 -4.83 -23.98
C HIS A 108 -4.10 -5.21 -22.56
N ASN A 109 -3.89 -6.45 -22.15
CA ASN A 109 -4.24 -6.95 -20.81
C ASN A 109 -3.39 -6.28 -19.72
N ASP A 110 -2.09 -6.08 -19.96
CA ASP A 110 -1.20 -5.34 -19.07
C ASP A 110 -1.66 -3.89 -18.88
N VAL A 111 -1.83 -3.15 -19.97
CA VAL A 111 -2.28 -1.75 -19.92
C VAL A 111 -3.64 -1.63 -19.24
N THR A 112 -4.60 -2.46 -19.64
CA THR A 112 -5.95 -2.44 -19.09
C THR A 112 -5.96 -2.72 -17.59
N SER A 113 -5.29 -3.79 -17.16
CA SER A 113 -5.20 -4.14 -15.74
C SER A 113 -4.52 -3.06 -14.90
N HIS A 114 -3.50 -2.38 -15.44
CA HIS A 114 -2.84 -1.25 -14.78
C HIS A 114 -3.80 -0.10 -14.50
N PHE A 115 -4.55 0.35 -15.52
CA PHE A 115 -5.47 1.46 -15.39
C PHE A 115 -6.66 1.15 -14.47
N ILE A 116 -7.17 -0.10 -14.47
CA ILE A 116 -8.24 -0.49 -13.53
C ILE A 116 -7.74 -0.42 -12.08
N LEU A 117 -6.52 -0.88 -11.80
CA LEU A 117 -5.96 -0.78 -10.45
C LEU A 117 -5.63 0.67 -10.06
N GLN A 118 -5.26 1.55 -10.99
CA GLN A 118 -5.11 2.97 -10.67
C GLN A 118 -6.40 3.56 -10.08
N ILE A 119 -7.57 3.20 -10.62
CA ILE A 119 -8.89 3.63 -10.13
C ILE A 119 -9.11 3.13 -8.69
N ALA A 120 -8.71 1.88 -8.38
CA ALA A 120 -8.87 1.33 -7.03
C ALA A 120 -7.92 1.99 -6.02
N TYR A 121 -6.67 2.22 -6.41
CA TYR A 121 -5.58 2.63 -5.52
C TYR A 121 -5.32 4.15 -5.48
N CYS A 122 -6.03 4.98 -6.25
CA CYS A 122 -5.91 6.44 -6.19
C CYS A 122 -6.60 7.08 -4.97
N ARG A 123 -7.39 6.32 -4.20
CA ARG A 123 -8.35 6.83 -3.19
C ARG A 123 -7.71 7.35 -1.91
N SER A 124 -6.61 6.75 -1.46
CA SER A 124 -5.91 7.15 -0.24
C SER A 124 -4.41 7.23 -0.48
N GLU A 125 -3.70 8.00 0.34
CA GLU A 125 -2.24 8.08 0.22
C GLU A 125 -1.55 6.73 0.49
N THR A 126 -2.02 5.99 1.50
CA THR A 126 -1.47 4.67 1.84
C THR A 126 -1.61 3.69 0.67
N MET A 127 -2.78 3.65 0.02
CA MET A 127 -3.01 2.81 -1.15
C MET A 127 -2.12 3.23 -2.33
N ARG A 128 -2.02 4.55 -2.59
CA ARG A 128 -1.13 5.08 -3.64
C ARG A 128 0.31 4.68 -3.41
N ARG A 129 0.83 4.83 -2.18
CA ARG A 129 2.22 4.49 -1.84
C ARG A 129 2.51 3.01 -2.10
N TRP A 130 1.61 2.12 -1.66
CA TRP A 130 1.77 0.68 -1.87
C TRP A 130 1.75 0.32 -3.36
N PHE A 131 0.74 0.80 -4.10
CA PHE A 131 0.58 0.51 -5.52
C PHE A 131 1.74 1.04 -6.36
N ILE A 132 2.17 2.28 -6.12
CA ILE A 132 3.35 2.87 -6.78
C ILE A 132 4.59 2.00 -6.52
N GLN A 133 4.79 1.54 -5.28
CA GLN A 133 5.97 0.74 -4.96
C GLN A 133 6.01 -0.57 -5.74
N GLN A 134 4.91 -1.33 -5.75
CA GLN A 134 4.88 -2.62 -6.44
C GLN A 134 4.94 -2.48 -7.96
N GLU A 135 4.27 -1.46 -8.53
CA GLU A 135 4.33 -1.18 -9.97
C GLU A 135 5.73 -0.74 -10.43
N VAL A 136 6.42 0.07 -9.61
CA VAL A 136 7.79 0.50 -9.88
C VAL A 136 8.76 -0.69 -9.88
N ASP A 137 8.59 -1.62 -8.93
CA ASP A 137 9.42 -2.81 -8.85
C ASP A 137 9.14 -3.78 -10.01
N LEU A 138 7.86 -3.96 -10.38
CA LEU A 138 7.47 -4.72 -11.58
C LEU A 138 8.05 -4.11 -12.87
N PHE A 139 7.94 -2.79 -13.02
CA PHE A 139 8.48 -2.08 -14.17
C PHE A 139 10.00 -2.22 -14.26
N ARG A 140 10.71 -2.06 -13.13
CA ARG A 140 12.17 -2.26 -13.07
C ARG A 140 12.56 -3.66 -13.55
N TYR A 141 11.92 -4.69 -13.01
CA TYR A 141 12.16 -6.08 -13.40
C TYR A 141 11.98 -6.28 -14.92
N ARG A 142 10.84 -5.83 -15.48
CA ARG A 142 10.55 -5.94 -16.91
C ARG A 142 11.54 -5.17 -17.78
N PHE A 143 11.95 -3.98 -17.34
CA PHE A 143 12.90 -3.17 -18.08
C PHE A 143 14.28 -3.85 -18.13
N ASN A 144 14.71 -4.48 -17.04
CA ASN A 144 15.93 -5.29 -17.01
C ASN A 144 15.84 -6.51 -17.93
N LEU A 145 14.70 -7.19 -18.00
CA LEU A 145 14.48 -8.29 -18.94
C LEU A 145 14.64 -7.84 -20.40
N GLU A 146 14.01 -6.72 -20.77
CA GLU A 146 14.12 -6.17 -22.14
C GLU A 146 15.55 -5.79 -22.47
N ARG A 147 16.28 -5.19 -21.52
CA ARG A 147 17.70 -4.86 -21.67
C ARG A 147 18.56 -6.10 -21.87
N ALA A 148 18.36 -7.13 -21.04
CA ALA A 148 19.11 -8.37 -21.13
C ALA A 148 18.83 -9.11 -22.45
N ALA A 149 17.59 -9.06 -22.94
CA ALA A 149 17.19 -9.69 -24.20
C ALA A 149 17.67 -8.94 -25.45
N SER A 150 17.87 -7.61 -25.35
CA SER A 150 18.30 -6.76 -26.47
C SER A 150 19.76 -7.04 -26.91
N GLY A 151 20.57 -7.72 -26.09
CA GLY A 151 21.94 -8.07 -26.46
C GLY A 151 22.77 -6.82 -26.80
N HIS A 152 23.43 -6.81 -27.97
CA HIS A 152 24.22 -5.64 -28.44
C HIS A 152 23.38 -4.62 -29.24
N SER A 153 22.20 -5.01 -29.74
CA SER A 153 21.30 -4.13 -30.49
C SER A 153 20.31 -3.51 -29.49
N MET A 154 20.60 -2.29 -29.06
CA MET A 154 19.74 -1.52 -28.14
C MET A 154 18.47 -0.99 -28.82
N ASP A 155 18.04 -1.56 -29.95
CA ASP A 155 16.99 -0.99 -30.80
C ASP A 155 15.63 -0.91 -30.10
N THR A 156 15.22 -1.98 -29.39
CA THR A 156 13.97 -1.99 -28.61
C THR A 156 13.99 -0.97 -27.47
N ILE A 157 15.13 -0.84 -26.78
CA ILE A 157 15.29 0.12 -25.67
C ILE A 157 15.30 1.55 -26.22
N ASN A 158 16.02 1.81 -27.30
CA ASN A 158 16.06 3.11 -27.95
C ASN A 158 14.67 3.51 -28.47
N GLU A 159 13.93 2.58 -29.07
CA GLU A 159 12.57 2.82 -29.53
C GLU A 159 11.61 3.09 -28.36
N PHE A 160 11.74 2.34 -27.26
CA PHE A 160 10.98 2.59 -26.04
C PHE A 160 11.27 3.99 -25.47
N LEU A 161 12.53 4.39 -25.40
CA LEU A 161 12.92 5.73 -24.93
C LEU A 161 12.34 6.82 -25.85
N ARG A 162 12.40 6.61 -27.16
CA ARG A 162 11.86 7.53 -28.18
C ARG A 162 10.34 7.70 -28.06
N ILE A 163 9.57 6.60 -28.00
CA ILE A 163 8.10 6.63 -27.91
C ILE A 163 7.64 7.35 -26.64
N ASN A 164 8.40 7.23 -25.54
CA ASN A 164 8.06 7.83 -24.25
C ASN A 164 8.62 9.24 -24.04
N ASN A 165 9.16 9.86 -25.10
CA ASN A 165 9.79 11.19 -25.04
C ASN A 165 10.89 11.28 -23.98
N LEU A 166 11.62 10.18 -23.76
CA LEU A 166 12.80 10.13 -22.91
C LEU A 166 14.02 10.41 -23.79
N HIS A 167 14.49 11.65 -23.79
CA HIS A 167 15.61 12.11 -24.61
C HIS A 167 16.97 11.64 -24.08
N PHE A 168 17.16 10.32 -24.04
CA PHE A 168 18.42 9.68 -23.64
C PHE A 168 19.12 9.17 -24.90
N THR A 169 19.95 10.01 -25.50
CA THR A 169 20.61 9.68 -26.76
C THR A 169 21.95 9.00 -26.50
N SER A 170 22.14 7.78 -27.00
CA SER A 170 23.44 7.11 -26.94
C SER A 170 24.50 7.94 -27.68
N ILE A 171 25.67 8.14 -27.08
CA ILE A 171 26.77 8.84 -27.75
C ILE A 171 27.48 7.90 -28.72
N GLY A 172 27.91 8.44 -29.87
CA GLY A 172 28.70 7.68 -30.83
C GLY A 172 30.12 7.40 -30.32
N SER A 173 30.79 6.39 -30.90
CA SER A 173 32.19 6.03 -30.61
C SER A 173 33.15 7.22 -30.69
N ASP A 174 32.92 8.12 -31.65
CA ASP A 174 33.77 9.28 -31.90
C ASP A 174 33.59 10.38 -30.84
N GLU A 175 32.36 10.58 -30.34
CA GLU A 175 32.11 11.49 -29.22
C GLU A 175 32.65 10.90 -27.91
N SER A 176 32.46 9.60 -27.68
CA SER A 176 33.01 8.90 -26.51
C SER A 176 34.54 8.99 -26.44
N SER A 177 35.21 8.71 -27.56
CA SER A 177 36.68 8.76 -27.64
C SER A 177 37.25 10.15 -27.36
N ARG A 178 36.57 11.21 -27.85
CA ARG A 178 36.98 12.61 -27.63
C ARG A 178 36.77 13.08 -26.20
N LEU A 179 35.80 12.49 -25.49
CA LEU A 179 35.43 12.88 -24.12
C LEU A 179 35.94 11.90 -23.07
N ARG A 180 36.76 10.91 -23.45
CA ARG A 180 37.14 9.77 -22.61
C ARG A 180 37.65 10.20 -21.23
N GLU A 181 38.61 11.11 -21.16
CA GLU A 181 39.19 11.55 -19.88
C GLU A 181 38.15 12.23 -18.99
N GLN A 182 37.31 13.09 -19.56
CA GLN A 182 36.26 13.76 -18.81
C GLN A 182 35.16 12.80 -18.36
N LEU A 183 34.81 11.82 -19.19
CA LEU A 183 33.83 10.78 -18.85
C LEU A 183 34.36 9.96 -17.67
N VAL A 184 35.58 9.41 -17.76
CA VAL A 184 36.20 8.65 -16.67
C VAL A 184 36.30 9.47 -15.38
N SER A 185 36.75 10.73 -15.47
CA SER A 185 36.85 11.60 -14.30
C SER A 185 35.47 11.94 -13.71
N GLY A 186 34.46 12.15 -14.54
CA GLY A 186 33.11 12.54 -14.13
C GLY A 186 32.25 11.39 -13.61
N THR A 187 32.60 10.15 -13.94
CA THR A 187 31.85 8.93 -13.55
C THR A 187 32.69 7.93 -12.75
N ASN A 188 33.80 8.39 -12.14
CA ASN A 188 34.74 7.54 -11.41
C ASN A 188 34.09 6.65 -10.33
N ILE A 189 33.01 7.12 -9.70
CA ILE A 189 32.28 6.34 -8.67
C ILE A 189 31.74 4.99 -9.18
N TYR A 190 31.50 4.88 -10.48
CA TYR A 190 30.95 3.69 -11.11
C TYR A 190 32.02 2.69 -11.55
N GLY A 191 33.30 3.06 -11.50
CA GLY A 191 34.41 2.20 -11.93
C GLY A 191 34.34 1.80 -13.41
N VAL A 192 33.62 2.57 -14.24
CA VAL A 192 33.46 2.29 -15.67
C VAL A 192 34.63 2.85 -16.48
N SER A 193 35.15 2.02 -17.40
CA SER A 193 36.13 2.49 -18.39
C SER A 193 35.44 3.26 -19.51
N GLY A 194 35.95 4.45 -19.82
CA GLY A 194 35.46 5.27 -20.93
C GLY A 194 35.62 4.62 -22.32
N ASP A 195 36.43 3.56 -22.43
CA ASP A 195 36.70 2.88 -23.71
C ASP A 195 35.62 1.85 -24.09
N TYR A 196 34.87 1.32 -23.12
CA TYR A 196 33.91 0.22 -23.35
C TYR A 196 32.52 0.49 -22.79
N ALA A 197 32.37 1.48 -21.90
CA ALA A 197 31.07 1.81 -21.33
C ALA A 197 30.22 2.62 -22.31
N ASN A 198 28.96 2.23 -22.44
CA ASN A 198 27.97 3.03 -23.15
C ASN A 198 27.57 4.23 -22.29
N PHE A 199 27.45 5.39 -22.92
CA PHE A 199 27.00 6.61 -22.27
C PHE A 199 25.80 7.21 -23.00
N TYR A 200 24.91 7.81 -22.24
CA TYR A 200 23.74 8.53 -22.74
C TYR A 200 23.93 10.01 -22.48
N LYS A 201 23.70 10.81 -23.52
CA LYS A 201 23.63 12.26 -23.46
C LYS A 201 22.21 12.66 -23.12
N VAL A 202 22.07 13.37 -22.01
CA VAL A 202 20.78 13.77 -21.43
C VAL A 202 20.86 15.23 -21.03
N HIS A 203 19.78 16.02 -21.19
CA HIS A 203 19.78 17.39 -20.68
C HIS A 203 19.93 17.40 -19.14
N PHE A 204 20.75 18.28 -18.58
CA PHE A 204 21.12 18.20 -17.16
C PHE A 204 19.92 18.35 -16.20
N THR A 205 18.86 19.07 -16.60
CA THR A 205 17.62 19.22 -15.82
C THR A 205 16.89 17.90 -15.61
N GLU A 206 17.18 16.91 -16.45
CA GLU A 206 16.52 15.63 -16.39
C GLU A 206 17.12 14.70 -15.33
N VAL A 207 18.36 14.98 -14.92
CA VAL A 207 19.17 14.15 -13.99
C VAL A 207 19.76 14.97 -12.82
N PRO A 208 18.93 15.79 -12.12
CA PRO A 208 19.42 16.73 -11.11
C PRO A 208 20.12 16.04 -9.94
N ASP A 209 19.71 14.82 -9.58
CA ASP A 209 20.33 14.07 -8.48
C ASP A 209 21.78 13.66 -8.79
N LEU A 210 22.04 13.20 -10.02
CA LEU A 210 23.39 12.84 -10.47
C LEU A 210 24.28 14.09 -10.59
N VAL A 211 23.70 15.18 -11.09
CA VAL A 211 24.36 16.49 -11.20
C VAL A 211 24.77 17.01 -9.83
N ARG A 212 23.83 17.06 -8.87
CA ARG A 212 24.07 17.56 -7.51
C ARG A 212 25.16 16.78 -6.79
N ARG A 213 25.22 15.47 -7.03
CA ARG A 213 26.23 14.57 -6.42
C ARG A 213 27.55 14.56 -7.17
N ARG A 214 27.67 15.30 -8.29
CA ARG A 214 28.84 15.31 -9.17
C ARG A 214 29.22 13.89 -9.64
N GLN A 215 28.21 13.10 -9.98
CA GLN A 215 28.36 11.71 -10.44
C GLN A 215 28.28 11.58 -11.97
N VAL A 216 28.20 12.69 -12.70
CA VAL A 216 28.14 12.71 -14.16
C VAL A 216 28.99 13.85 -14.71
N PHE A 217 29.53 13.65 -15.92
CA PHE A 217 30.21 14.70 -16.65
C PHE A 217 29.21 15.66 -17.30
N LEU A 218 29.45 16.97 -17.22
CA LEU A 218 28.60 18.01 -17.80
C LEU A 218 29.32 18.78 -18.89
N LYS A 219 28.67 18.98 -20.04
CA LYS A 219 29.16 19.84 -21.12
C LYS A 219 27.99 20.49 -21.86
N ALA A 220 28.04 21.82 -21.98
CA ALA A 220 27.10 22.62 -22.77
C ALA A 220 25.60 22.33 -22.47
N GLY A 221 25.24 22.19 -21.19
CA GLY A 221 23.85 21.90 -20.77
C GLY A 221 23.44 20.42 -20.82
N PHE A 222 24.36 19.53 -21.18
CA PHE A 222 24.12 18.09 -21.19
C PHE A 222 24.95 17.37 -20.13
N ALA A 223 24.32 16.36 -19.52
CA ALA A 223 24.93 15.36 -18.68
C ALA A 223 25.20 14.08 -19.48
N TYR A 224 26.37 13.50 -19.25
CA TYR A 224 26.80 12.24 -19.84
C TYR A 224 26.69 11.16 -18.76
N VAL A 225 25.68 10.31 -18.92
CA VAL A 225 25.26 9.31 -17.93
C VAL A 225 25.72 7.93 -18.35
N PRO A 226 26.38 7.15 -17.48
CA PRO A 226 26.77 5.78 -17.82
C PRO A 226 25.55 4.85 -17.90
N ASP A 227 25.64 3.81 -18.73
CA ASP A 227 24.56 2.83 -18.93
C ASP A 227 24.08 2.12 -17.65
N ALA A 228 24.95 2.02 -16.64
CA ALA A 228 24.63 1.53 -15.31
C ALA A 228 23.50 2.32 -14.62
N GLU A 229 23.36 3.61 -14.92
CA GLU A 229 22.33 4.48 -14.33
C GLU A 229 21.03 4.55 -15.14
N LEU A 230 21.02 4.05 -16.39
CA LEU A 230 19.85 4.18 -17.27
C LEU A 230 18.60 3.54 -16.65
N VAL A 231 18.71 2.38 -15.98
CA VAL A 231 17.59 1.74 -15.27
C VAL A 231 17.02 2.67 -14.21
N SER A 232 17.89 3.24 -13.36
CA SER A 232 17.51 4.13 -12.26
C SER A 232 16.76 5.36 -12.77
N LEU A 233 17.25 5.96 -13.86
CA LEU A 233 16.63 7.14 -14.48
C LEU A 233 15.23 6.83 -15.04
N VAL A 234 15.11 5.80 -15.86
CA VAL A 234 13.82 5.42 -16.47
C VAL A 234 12.80 5.05 -15.39
N VAL A 235 13.21 4.26 -14.39
CA VAL A 235 12.36 3.87 -13.25
C VAL A 235 11.91 5.08 -12.44
N THR A 236 12.79 6.06 -12.23
CA THR A 236 12.45 7.31 -11.52
C THR A 236 11.41 8.12 -12.29
N ARG A 237 11.54 8.21 -13.62
CA ARG A 237 10.53 8.87 -14.47
C ARG A 237 9.19 8.14 -14.45
N PHE A 238 9.22 6.82 -14.49
CA PHE A 238 8.03 6.01 -14.38
C PHE A 238 7.30 6.26 -13.06
N ARG A 239 8.04 6.22 -11.93
CA ARG A 239 7.50 6.51 -10.59
C ARG A 239 6.84 7.90 -10.52
N ALA A 240 7.52 8.93 -11.05
CA ALA A 240 7.00 10.29 -11.05
C ALA A 240 5.74 10.43 -11.91
N SER A 241 5.71 9.80 -13.08
CA SER A 241 4.53 9.76 -13.96
C SER A 241 3.35 9.07 -13.28
N LEU A 242 3.57 7.88 -12.73
CA LEU A 242 2.53 7.10 -12.03
C LEU A 242 1.97 7.85 -10.82
N SER A 243 2.83 8.46 -10.00
CA SER A 243 2.42 9.26 -8.85
C SER A 243 1.55 10.45 -9.25
N ARG A 244 1.92 11.13 -10.35
CA ARG A 244 1.14 12.24 -10.92
C ARG A 244 -0.21 11.75 -11.44
N ASN A 245 -0.24 10.63 -12.17
CA ASN A 245 -1.47 10.06 -12.72
C ASN A 245 -2.45 9.67 -11.62
N LEU A 246 -1.99 8.97 -10.57
CA LEU A 246 -2.81 8.60 -9.42
C LEU A 246 -3.35 9.81 -8.66
N SER A 247 -2.55 10.86 -8.52
CA SER A 247 -2.98 12.09 -7.84
C SER A 247 -4.04 12.83 -8.64
N ARG A 248 -3.86 12.97 -9.96
CA ARG A 248 -4.87 13.56 -10.86
C ARG A 248 -6.15 12.73 -10.90
N LEU A 249 -6.02 11.41 -10.98
CA LEU A 249 -7.15 10.49 -10.98
C LEU A 249 -7.90 10.57 -9.65
N GLY A 250 -7.20 10.58 -8.51
CA GLY A 250 -7.81 10.76 -7.19
C GLY A 250 -8.62 12.05 -7.10
N LEU A 251 -8.05 13.18 -7.54
CA LEU A 251 -8.75 14.47 -7.53
C LEU A 251 -9.99 14.50 -8.43
N ALA A 252 -9.92 13.88 -9.61
CA ALA A 252 -11.03 13.88 -10.57
C ALA A 252 -12.13 12.88 -10.24
N LEU A 253 -11.75 11.69 -9.74
CA LEU A 253 -12.64 10.55 -9.59
C LEU A 253 -13.27 10.45 -8.21
N VAL A 254 -12.52 10.71 -7.13
CA VAL A 254 -13.01 10.53 -5.75
C VAL A 254 -14.32 11.30 -5.48
N PRO A 255 -14.49 12.56 -5.91
CA PRO A 255 -15.74 13.29 -5.71
C PRO A 255 -16.93 12.71 -6.48
N ARG A 256 -16.69 12.01 -7.60
CA ARG A 256 -17.71 11.45 -8.51
C ARG A 256 -18.00 9.98 -8.26
N LEU A 257 -17.23 9.35 -7.37
CA LEU A 257 -17.32 7.92 -7.09
C LEU A 257 -18.64 7.54 -6.40
N ALA A 258 -19.30 8.51 -5.75
CA ALA A 258 -20.64 8.32 -5.18
C ALA A 258 -21.72 8.14 -6.27
N ASP A 259 -21.61 8.88 -7.38
CA ASP A 259 -22.59 8.88 -8.47
C ASP A 259 -22.42 7.67 -9.41
N GLU A 260 -21.18 7.25 -9.69
CA GLU A 260 -20.84 6.02 -10.43
C GLU A 260 -20.79 4.76 -9.53
N GLY A 261 -21.19 4.93 -8.27
CA GLY A 261 -20.94 4.00 -7.18
C GLY A 261 -21.68 2.67 -7.28
N ALA A 262 -22.77 2.58 -8.04
CA ALA A 262 -23.57 1.36 -8.10
C ALA A 262 -22.88 0.19 -8.84
N ARG A 263 -21.95 0.47 -9.76
CA ARG A 263 -21.31 -0.56 -10.61
C ARG A 263 -19.83 -0.78 -10.30
N LEU A 264 -19.05 0.30 -10.18
CA LEU A 264 -17.60 0.21 -10.00
C LEU A 264 -17.20 0.13 -8.52
N LEU A 265 -17.93 0.76 -7.61
CA LEU A 265 -17.56 0.82 -6.19
C LEU A 265 -17.52 -0.56 -5.50
N PRO A 266 -18.43 -1.52 -5.76
CA PRO A 266 -18.34 -2.85 -5.18
C PRO A 266 -17.10 -3.62 -5.65
N LEU A 267 -16.74 -3.51 -6.93
CA LEU A 267 -15.55 -4.12 -7.52
C LEU A 267 -14.27 -3.49 -6.95
N LEU A 268 -14.19 -2.16 -6.92
CA LEU A 268 -13.01 -1.43 -6.42
C LEU A 268 -12.82 -1.60 -4.91
N THR A 269 -13.92 -1.57 -4.15
CA THR A 269 -13.90 -1.77 -2.69
C THR A 269 -13.64 -3.24 -2.35
N GLY A 270 -14.16 -4.17 -3.15
CA GLY A 270 -13.86 -5.60 -3.02
C GLY A 270 -12.39 -5.92 -3.32
N LEU A 271 -11.76 -5.26 -4.29
CA LEU A 271 -10.34 -5.44 -4.61
C LEU A 271 -9.42 -4.89 -3.51
N SER A 272 -9.73 -3.70 -2.96
CA SER A 272 -8.95 -3.15 -1.86
C SER A 272 -9.12 -3.97 -0.58
N LYS A 273 -10.36 -4.33 -0.21
CA LYS A 273 -10.66 -5.06 1.03
C LYS A 273 -10.16 -6.51 1.01
N ARG A 274 -10.26 -7.23 -0.12
CA ARG A 274 -9.81 -8.63 -0.22
C ARG A 274 -8.29 -8.79 -0.07
N TYR A 275 -7.50 -7.75 -0.36
CA TYR A 275 -6.04 -7.88 -0.50
C TYR A 275 -5.20 -6.93 0.36
N LEU A 276 -5.74 -5.80 0.82
CA LEU A 276 -5.14 -4.96 1.86
C LEU A 276 -5.75 -5.18 3.25
N GLY A 277 -6.87 -5.93 3.34
CA GLY A 277 -7.68 -6.06 4.56
C GLY A 277 -8.73 -4.97 4.68
N ASP A 278 -9.67 -5.17 5.61
CA ASP A 278 -10.63 -4.13 6.00
C ASP A 278 -9.86 -3.12 6.88
N ASP A 279 -9.51 -1.96 6.36
CA ASP A 279 -8.78 -0.94 7.13
C ASP A 279 -9.71 -0.10 8.03
N ASP A 280 -11.04 -0.21 7.86
CA ASP A 280 -12.03 0.53 8.63
C ASP A 280 -12.84 -0.39 9.56
N PHE A 281 -12.30 -0.60 10.76
CA PHE A 281 -12.98 -1.28 11.87
C PHE A 281 -13.76 -0.33 12.79
N SER A 282 -13.87 0.97 12.45
CA SER A 282 -14.56 1.95 13.31
C SER A 282 -16.07 1.91 13.10
N THR A 283 -16.50 1.77 11.85
CA THR A 283 -17.92 1.82 11.44
C THR A 283 -18.56 0.44 11.27
N LYS A 284 -17.75 -0.62 11.28
CA LYS A 284 -18.19 -2.00 11.06
C LYS A 284 -18.95 -2.52 12.28
N LYS A 285 -20.15 -3.08 12.06
CA LYS A 285 -20.84 -3.83 13.11
C LYS A 285 -19.99 -5.05 13.49
N PRO A 286 -19.71 -5.27 14.77
CA PRO A 286 -18.91 -6.42 15.19
C PRO A 286 -19.62 -7.71 14.77
N ILE A 287 -18.91 -8.57 14.03
CA ILE A 287 -19.46 -9.82 13.46
C ILE A 287 -20.01 -10.74 14.55
N PHE A 288 -19.40 -10.69 15.74
CA PHE A 288 -19.70 -11.59 16.86
C PHE A 288 -20.52 -10.94 17.98
N GLY A 289 -21.20 -9.83 17.68
CA GLY A 289 -22.00 -9.08 18.66
C GLY A 289 -21.17 -8.10 19.51
N ALA A 290 -21.86 -7.36 20.36
CA ALA A 290 -21.21 -6.41 21.27
C ALA A 290 -20.47 -7.14 22.40
N VAL A 291 -19.30 -6.62 22.77
CA VAL A 291 -18.48 -7.13 23.87
C VAL A 291 -18.76 -6.28 25.10
N SER A 292 -18.97 -6.91 26.27
CA SER A 292 -19.10 -6.21 27.55
C SER A 292 -17.76 -6.06 28.26
N SER A 293 -17.68 -5.10 29.19
CA SER A 293 -16.48 -4.84 30.00
C SER A 293 -15.99 -6.06 30.78
N GLY A 294 -16.91 -6.90 31.27
CA GLY A 294 -16.58 -8.13 31.99
C GLY A 294 -16.01 -9.24 31.09
N GLN A 295 -16.40 -9.28 29.81
CA GLN A 295 -15.95 -10.31 28.88
C GLN A 295 -14.51 -10.09 28.38
N VAL A 296 -14.02 -8.84 28.41
CA VAL A 296 -12.69 -8.50 27.87
C VAL A 296 -11.58 -9.33 28.50
N ALA A 297 -11.62 -9.56 29.82
CA ALA A 297 -10.61 -10.32 30.54
C ALA A 297 -10.60 -11.80 30.14
N ASP A 298 -11.77 -12.40 29.93
CA ASP A 298 -11.88 -13.79 29.51
C ASP A 298 -11.45 -13.97 28.04
N LEU A 299 -11.83 -13.03 27.17
CA LEU A 299 -11.38 -13.00 25.77
C LEU A 299 -9.86 -12.88 25.67
N ALA A 300 -9.24 -12.03 26.48
CA ALA A 300 -7.79 -11.86 26.51
C ALA A 300 -7.06 -13.10 27.07
N ARG A 301 -7.70 -13.85 27.99
CA ARG A 301 -7.16 -15.09 28.56
C ARG A 301 -7.26 -16.28 27.61
N THR A 302 -8.23 -16.26 26.68
CA THR A 302 -8.36 -17.31 25.66
C THR A 302 -7.11 -17.37 24.78
N PRO A 303 -6.37 -18.50 24.78
CA PRO A 303 -5.14 -18.62 24.00
C PRO A 303 -5.40 -18.42 22.51
N GLY A 304 -4.56 -17.62 21.85
CA GLY A 304 -4.63 -17.42 20.40
C GLY A 304 -5.69 -16.44 19.94
N LEU A 305 -6.60 -16.00 20.82
CA LEU A 305 -7.73 -15.14 20.44
C LEU A 305 -7.31 -13.68 20.22
N PHE A 306 -6.55 -13.10 21.16
CA PHE A 306 -5.96 -11.78 20.98
C PHE A 306 -4.60 -11.89 20.28
N PRO A 307 -4.28 -10.97 19.34
CA PRO A 307 -2.95 -10.91 18.76
C PRO A 307 -1.93 -10.49 19.84
N PRO A 308 -0.64 -10.89 19.71
CA PRO A 308 0.38 -10.62 20.72
C PRO A 308 0.51 -9.15 21.14
N CYS A 309 0.30 -8.20 20.21
CA CYS A 309 0.33 -6.78 20.50
C CYS A 309 -0.76 -6.33 21.47
N MET A 310 -1.95 -6.95 21.43
CA MET A 310 -3.07 -6.62 22.31
C MET A 310 -3.03 -7.43 23.60
N SER A 311 -2.60 -8.68 23.56
CA SER A 311 -2.38 -9.50 24.76
C SER A 311 -1.37 -8.85 25.69
N ARG A 312 -0.25 -8.34 25.15
CA ARG A 312 0.77 -7.61 25.93
C ARG A 312 0.20 -6.38 26.62
N LEU A 313 -0.63 -5.59 25.92
CA LEU A 313 -1.27 -4.40 26.48
C LEU A 313 -2.27 -4.77 27.59
N HIS A 314 -3.03 -5.84 27.41
CA HIS A 314 -3.94 -6.34 28.44
C HIS A 314 -3.19 -6.84 29.68
N GLU A 315 -2.13 -7.63 29.51
CA GLU A 315 -1.28 -8.10 30.60
C GLU A 315 -0.63 -6.94 31.38
N ALA A 316 -0.11 -5.95 30.66
CA ALA A 316 0.48 -4.76 31.27
C ALA A 316 -0.58 -3.92 32.04
N LEU A 317 -1.79 -3.78 31.49
CA LEU A 317 -2.89 -3.11 32.18
C LEU A 317 -3.30 -3.85 33.46
N ALA A 318 -3.41 -5.18 33.40
CA ALA A 318 -3.79 -6.00 34.54
C ALA A 318 -2.72 -5.97 35.65
N ALA A 319 -1.43 -5.97 35.28
CA ALA A 319 -0.32 -5.95 36.23
C ALA A 319 -0.09 -4.55 36.85
N ASN A 320 -0.18 -3.50 36.03
CA ASN A 320 0.21 -2.15 36.46
C ASN A 320 -0.98 -1.29 36.90
N HIS A 321 -2.22 -1.72 36.62
CA HIS A 321 -3.45 -0.94 36.79
C HIS A 321 -3.39 0.44 36.10
N HIS A 322 -2.60 0.54 35.03
CA HIS A 322 -2.45 1.75 34.23
C HIS A 322 -1.82 1.44 32.86
N LEU A 323 -2.12 2.26 31.85
CA LEU A 323 -1.40 2.32 30.58
C LEU A 323 -1.08 3.77 30.22
N ARG A 324 0.12 3.98 29.65
CA ARG A 324 0.54 5.25 29.06
C ARG A 324 -0.29 5.61 27.81
N HIS A 325 -0.22 6.86 27.38
CA HIS A 325 -1.07 7.45 26.34
C HIS A 325 -1.22 6.55 25.10
N TRP A 326 -0.12 6.18 24.44
CA TRP A 326 -0.15 5.35 23.23
C TRP A 326 -0.63 3.92 23.48
N GLY A 327 -0.42 3.37 24.68
CA GLY A 327 -1.00 2.11 25.10
C GLY A 327 -2.52 2.16 25.25
N ARG A 328 -3.05 3.24 25.83
CA ARG A 328 -4.49 3.49 25.92
C ARG A 328 -5.12 3.65 24.54
N MET A 329 -4.45 4.37 23.64
CA MET A 329 -4.93 4.55 22.26
C MET A 329 -4.95 3.24 21.48
N GLN A 330 -3.82 2.54 21.40
CA GLN A 330 -3.72 1.28 20.64
C GLN A 330 -4.71 0.22 21.16
N TYR A 331 -4.79 0.05 22.48
CA TYR A 331 -5.67 -0.96 23.08
C TYR A 331 -7.14 -0.53 23.08
N GLY A 332 -7.43 0.72 23.43
CA GLY A 332 -8.81 1.24 23.49
C GLY A 332 -9.50 1.23 22.13
N LEU A 333 -8.79 1.61 21.07
CA LEU A 333 -9.33 1.57 19.71
C LEU A 333 -9.51 0.12 19.21
N PHE A 334 -8.60 -0.79 19.58
CA PHE A 334 -8.81 -2.22 19.31
C PHE A 334 -10.08 -2.74 20.01
N LEU A 335 -10.28 -2.40 21.30
CA LEU A 335 -11.45 -2.81 22.07
C LEU A 335 -12.75 -2.25 21.47
N LYS A 336 -12.75 -0.99 21.03
CA LYS A 336 -13.83 -0.40 20.25
C LYS A 336 -14.14 -1.24 19.00
N GLY A 337 -13.11 -1.57 18.22
CA GLY A 337 -13.27 -2.33 16.98
C GLY A 337 -13.72 -3.78 17.15
N ILE A 338 -13.53 -4.41 18.32
CA ILE A 338 -14.10 -5.73 18.62
C ILE A 338 -15.55 -5.66 19.14
N GLY A 339 -16.09 -4.45 19.34
CA GLY A 339 -17.48 -4.23 19.74
C GLY A 339 -17.69 -3.77 21.18
N LEU A 340 -16.68 -3.28 21.89
CA LEU A 340 -16.84 -2.67 23.21
C LEU A 340 -17.51 -1.30 23.05
N SER A 341 -18.74 -1.14 23.55
CA SER A 341 -19.46 0.13 23.49
C SER A 341 -18.80 1.21 24.36
N LEU A 342 -19.12 2.49 24.13
CA LEU A 342 -18.58 3.59 24.94
C LEU A 342 -18.86 3.40 26.44
N ASP A 343 -20.10 3.05 26.79
CA ASP A 343 -20.49 2.87 28.20
C ASP A 343 -19.72 1.71 28.85
N GLU A 344 -19.53 0.61 28.12
CA GLU A 344 -18.74 -0.52 28.58
C GLU A 344 -17.24 -0.19 28.61
N ALA A 345 -16.73 0.63 27.69
CA ALA A 345 -15.35 1.09 27.71
C ALA A 345 -15.06 1.96 28.93
N LEU A 346 -15.95 2.90 29.28
CA LEU A 346 -15.81 3.71 30.49
C LEU A 346 -15.81 2.84 31.75
N LYS A 347 -16.69 1.83 31.83
CA LYS A 347 -16.68 0.86 32.93
C LYS A 347 -15.38 0.07 32.98
N PHE A 348 -14.94 -0.45 31.83
CA PHE A 348 -13.72 -1.24 31.69
C PHE A 348 -12.50 -0.45 32.20
N TRP A 349 -12.24 0.72 31.63
CA TRP A 349 -11.08 1.54 31.98
C TRP A 349 -11.13 2.00 33.44
N ARG A 350 -12.30 2.41 33.94
CA ARG A 350 -12.47 2.81 35.34
C ARG A 350 -12.14 1.65 36.28
N ASN A 351 -12.66 0.46 36.01
CA ASN A 351 -12.42 -0.71 36.86
C ASN A 351 -10.96 -1.18 36.80
N SER A 352 -10.32 -1.12 35.62
CA SER A 352 -8.91 -1.49 35.47
C SER A 352 -7.95 -0.52 36.16
N PHE A 353 -8.30 0.78 36.23
CA PHE A 353 -7.49 1.81 36.89
C PHE A 353 -7.82 2.00 38.38
N ALA A 354 -8.97 1.51 38.85
CA ALA A 354 -9.48 1.71 40.21
C ALA A 354 -8.44 1.46 41.33
N PRO A 355 -7.51 0.49 41.23
CA PRO A 355 -6.49 0.29 42.27
C PRO A 355 -5.49 1.45 42.43
N LYS A 356 -5.38 2.35 41.44
CA LYS A 356 -4.45 3.49 41.45
C LYS A 356 -5.11 4.85 41.23
N VAL A 357 -6.31 4.87 40.66
CA VAL A 357 -7.02 6.07 40.23
C VAL A 357 -8.44 6.00 40.78
N ASP A 358 -8.83 6.97 41.60
CA ASP A 358 -10.20 7.03 42.11
C ASP A 358 -11.20 7.44 41.02
N THR A 359 -12.50 7.38 41.34
CA THR A 359 -13.56 7.64 40.35
C THR A 359 -13.57 9.09 39.85
N ASP A 360 -13.27 10.06 40.70
CA ASP A 360 -13.28 11.48 40.35
C ASP A 360 -12.04 11.85 39.54
N GLN A 361 -10.87 11.32 39.91
CA GLN A 361 -9.64 11.46 39.14
C GLN A 361 -9.81 10.82 37.75
N PHE A 362 -10.44 9.64 37.68
CA PHE A 362 -10.74 8.98 36.41
C PHE A 362 -11.63 9.85 35.50
N ALA A 363 -12.70 10.40 36.06
CA ALA A 363 -13.65 11.25 35.34
C ALA A 363 -12.98 12.50 34.77
N LYS A 364 -12.08 13.13 35.53
CA LYS A 364 -11.36 14.35 35.13
C LYS A 364 -10.27 14.08 34.09
N GLN A 365 -9.48 13.02 34.25
CA GLN A 365 -8.27 12.80 33.46
C GLN A 365 -8.48 11.91 32.23
N TYR A 366 -9.39 10.93 32.29
CA TYR A 366 -9.46 9.87 31.26
C TYR A 366 -10.80 9.79 30.53
N ALA A 367 -11.92 10.11 31.20
CA ALA A 367 -13.24 9.93 30.59
C ALA A 367 -13.45 10.75 29.32
N TYR A 368 -12.92 11.99 29.28
CA TYR A 368 -12.96 12.85 28.08
C TYR A 368 -12.24 12.21 26.89
N SER A 369 -10.98 11.78 27.07
CA SER A 369 -10.20 11.12 26.02
C SER A 369 -10.88 9.84 25.51
N ILE A 370 -11.50 9.06 26.40
CA ILE A 370 -12.23 7.85 26.00
C ILE A 370 -13.47 8.23 25.16
N ARG A 371 -14.26 9.23 25.53
CA ARG A 371 -15.42 9.66 24.74
C ARG A 371 -15.03 10.25 23.40
N HIS A 372 -13.90 10.97 23.35
CA HIS A 372 -13.33 11.50 22.12
C HIS A 372 -12.98 10.37 21.13
N ASN A 373 -12.40 9.26 21.61
CA ASN A 373 -12.10 8.09 20.76
C ASN A 373 -13.34 7.44 20.13
N TYR A 374 -14.53 7.67 20.68
CA TYR A 374 -15.83 7.19 20.17
C TYR A 374 -16.62 8.28 19.42
N GLY A 375 -16.01 9.43 19.12
CA GLY A 375 -16.62 10.51 18.35
C GLY A 375 -17.79 11.24 19.05
N LYS A 376 -17.92 11.10 20.38
CA LYS A 376 -19.01 11.72 21.17
C LYS A 376 -18.68 13.10 21.76
N GLU A 377 -17.43 13.57 21.63
CA GLU A 377 -16.97 14.89 22.10
C GLU A 377 -16.06 15.55 21.03
N GLY A 378 -15.90 16.88 21.06
CA GLY A 378 -15.06 17.65 20.12
C GLY A 378 -15.60 17.75 18.68
N LYS A 379 -14.71 17.83 17.68
CA LYS A 379 -15.04 17.87 16.22
C LYS A 379 -15.68 16.56 15.70
N ARG A 380 -16.03 15.60 16.57
CA ARG A 380 -16.55 14.26 16.24
C ARG A 380 -15.58 13.42 15.39
N ALA A 381 -14.27 13.55 15.63
CA ALA A 381 -13.27 12.71 14.98
C ALA A 381 -13.37 11.26 15.50
N ASP A 382 -13.90 10.37 14.68
CA ASP A 382 -14.07 8.96 15.01
C ASP A 382 -12.74 8.21 14.76
N TYR A 383 -11.87 8.15 15.77
CA TYR A 383 -10.55 7.52 15.62
C TYR A 383 -10.68 6.05 15.22
N THR A 384 -9.99 5.69 14.14
CA THR A 384 -10.00 4.34 13.61
C THR A 384 -9.03 3.43 14.37
N PRO A 385 -9.41 2.16 14.61
CA PRO A 385 -8.49 1.15 15.11
C PRO A 385 -7.18 1.10 14.31
N TYR A 386 -6.06 0.92 15.00
CA TYR A 386 -4.75 0.98 14.34
C TYR A 386 -4.46 -0.28 13.54
N SER A 387 -4.10 -0.10 12.26
CA SER A 387 -3.58 -1.18 11.42
C SER A 387 -2.22 -1.69 11.92
N CYS A 388 -1.85 -2.92 11.53
CA CYS A 388 -0.53 -3.46 11.85
C CYS A 388 0.58 -2.53 11.37
N MET A 389 0.45 -1.94 10.17
CA MET A 389 1.46 -1.01 9.64
C MET A 389 1.60 0.25 10.48
N LYS A 390 0.49 0.80 11.02
CA LYS A 390 0.54 1.94 11.95
C LYS A 390 1.23 1.54 13.26
N ILE A 391 0.83 0.43 13.87
CA ILE A 391 1.44 -0.10 15.11
C ILE A 391 2.93 -0.43 14.94
N ILE A 392 3.30 -0.91 13.75
CA ILE A 392 4.70 -1.22 13.40
C ILE A 392 5.49 0.08 13.23
N SER A 393 4.96 1.09 12.55
CA SER A 393 5.78 2.21 12.06
C SER A 393 5.73 3.46 12.93
N PHE A 394 4.70 3.61 13.75
CA PHE A 394 4.41 4.84 14.48
C PHE A 394 4.73 4.71 15.97
N ASN A 395 5.39 5.74 16.53
CA ASN A 395 5.73 5.91 17.95
C ASN A 395 6.28 4.64 18.62
N GLN A 396 7.57 4.40 18.41
CA GLN A 396 8.29 3.29 19.04
C GLN A 396 8.17 3.39 20.58
N PRO A 397 7.80 2.29 21.27
CA PRO A 397 7.64 2.30 22.72
C PRO A 397 8.97 2.54 23.44
N ALA A 398 8.95 3.42 24.43
CA ALA A 398 10.06 3.63 25.38
C ALA A 398 9.99 2.67 26.58
N THR A 399 10.94 2.78 27.50
CA THR A 399 10.93 2.00 28.75
C THR A 399 9.67 2.28 29.56
N GLY A 400 8.98 1.21 29.98
CA GLY A 400 7.69 1.31 30.68
C GLY A 400 6.48 1.51 29.77
N GLU A 401 6.68 1.52 28.44
CA GLU A 401 5.62 1.51 27.44
C GLU A 401 5.45 0.11 26.83
N PHE A 402 4.19 -0.30 26.70
CA PHE A 402 3.83 -1.67 26.31
C PHE A 402 3.12 -1.74 24.95
N HIS A 403 2.93 -0.60 24.27
CA HIS A 403 2.33 -0.53 22.94
C HIS A 403 3.31 -0.96 21.85
N GLY A 404 2.86 -0.91 20.59
CA GLY A 404 3.63 -1.33 19.43
C GLY A 404 3.48 -2.82 19.11
N CYS A 405 4.20 -3.25 18.07
CA CYS A 405 4.24 -4.64 17.61
C CYS A 405 5.34 -5.41 18.36
N PRO A 406 5.03 -6.50 19.08
CA PRO A 406 6.05 -7.31 19.76
C PRO A 406 7.12 -7.86 18.82
N PHE A 407 6.74 -8.26 17.59
CA PHE A 407 7.68 -8.78 16.59
C PHE A 407 8.68 -7.74 16.08
N ARG A 408 8.44 -6.43 16.30
CA ARG A 408 9.35 -5.35 15.93
C ARG A 408 10.06 -4.72 17.12
N HIS A 409 9.31 -4.46 18.19
CA HIS A 409 9.75 -3.59 19.27
C HIS A 409 10.19 -4.32 20.53
N LEU A 410 9.89 -5.62 20.64
CA LEU A 410 10.43 -6.44 21.72
C LEU A 410 11.82 -6.92 21.33
N ASP A 411 12.73 -6.98 22.30
CA ASP A 411 14.01 -7.62 22.11
C ASP A 411 13.83 -9.10 21.70
N LEU A 412 14.71 -9.62 20.85
CA LEU A 412 14.57 -10.95 20.26
C LEU A 412 14.69 -12.08 21.30
N GLU A 413 15.52 -11.91 22.33
CA GLU A 413 15.67 -12.89 23.41
C GLU A 413 14.43 -12.91 24.29
N LEU A 414 13.92 -11.72 24.63
CA LEU A 414 12.68 -11.59 25.38
C LEU A 414 11.46 -12.08 24.57
N LEU A 415 11.45 -11.86 23.25
CA LEU A 415 10.42 -12.39 22.35
C LEU A 415 10.46 -13.93 22.35
N HIS A 416 11.64 -14.52 22.19
CA HIS A 416 11.82 -15.97 22.26
C HIS A 416 11.30 -16.52 23.58
N GLN A 417 11.75 -15.96 24.71
CA GLN A 417 11.33 -16.37 26.04
C GLN A 417 9.80 -16.32 26.18
N ARG A 418 9.16 -15.21 25.79
CA ARG A 418 7.69 -15.08 25.90
C ARG A 418 6.93 -16.07 25.02
N LEU A 419 7.43 -16.37 23.83
CA LEU A 419 6.81 -17.36 22.95
C LEU A 419 6.96 -18.79 23.48
N SER A 420 8.08 -19.09 24.16
CA SER A 420 8.31 -20.38 24.81
C SER A 420 7.50 -20.57 26.09
N VAL A 421 7.14 -19.48 26.79
CA VAL A 421 6.42 -19.54 28.06
C VAL A 421 5.09 -20.27 27.91
N GLY A 422 4.90 -21.31 28.75
CA GLY A 422 3.68 -22.10 28.82
C GLY A 422 3.54 -23.18 27.73
N GLY A 423 4.54 -23.37 26.85
CA GLY A 423 4.60 -24.49 25.90
C GLY A 423 3.50 -24.50 24.83
N LYS A 424 2.82 -23.37 24.61
CA LYS A 424 1.69 -23.26 23.67
C LYS A 424 2.11 -23.20 22.20
N VAL A 425 3.33 -22.71 21.95
CA VAL A 425 3.94 -22.66 20.61
C VAL A 425 5.08 -23.69 20.58
N PRO A 426 5.09 -24.62 19.62
CA PRO A 426 6.17 -25.59 19.45
C PRO A 426 7.54 -24.91 19.25
N SER A 427 8.62 -25.50 19.78
CA SER A 427 9.96 -24.89 19.79
C SER A 427 10.47 -24.54 18.39
N ASP A 428 10.26 -25.43 17.42
CA ASP A 428 10.58 -25.23 16.01
C ASP A 428 9.83 -24.03 15.40
N GLN A 429 8.58 -23.84 15.79
CA GLN A 429 7.77 -22.70 15.35
C GLN A 429 8.19 -21.40 16.06
N VAL A 430 8.60 -21.46 17.33
CA VAL A 430 9.19 -20.28 18.02
C VAL A 430 10.41 -19.78 17.28
N GLU A 431 11.34 -20.67 16.92
CA GLU A 431 12.53 -20.32 16.15
C GLU A 431 12.17 -19.70 14.78
N ALA A 432 11.18 -20.27 14.09
CA ALA A 432 10.70 -19.73 12.82
C ALA A 432 10.10 -18.32 12.97
N ILE A 433 9.30 -18.08 14.01
CA ILE A 433 8.67 -16.78 14.30
C ILE A 433 9.73 -15.73 14.66
N VAL A 434 10.70 -16.08 15.51
CA VAL A 434 11.80 -15.18 15.90
C VAL A 434 12.69 -14.86 14.70
N LYS A 435 12.96 -15.85 13.83
CA LYS A 435 13.68 -15.63 12.58
C LYS A 435 12.95 -14.63 11.67
N ARG A 436 11.64 -14.81 11.44
CA ARG A 436 10.82 -13.86 10.66
C ARG A 436 10.86 -12.45 11.26
N SER A 437 10.85 -12.35 12.59
CA SER A 437 10.97 -11.06 13.30
C SER A 437 12.33 -10.41 13.07
N LYS A 438 13.42 -11.19 13.16
CA LYS A 438 14.79 -10.75 12.86
C LYS A 438 14.94 -10.26 11.40
N ASP A 439 14.28 -10.96 10.47
CA ASP A 439 14.28 -10.61 9.04
C ASP A 439 13.33 -9.43 8.71
N LYS A 440 12.79 -8.75 9.74
CA LYS A 440 11.86 -7.60 9.64
C LYS A 440 10.52 -7.93 8.98
N GLN A 441 10.16 -9.21 8.93
CA GLN A 441 8.91 -9.72 8.36
C GLN A 441 7.83 -9.86 9.46
N TYR A 442 7.50 -8.75 10.12
CA TYR A 442 6.71 -8.74 11.36
C TYR A 442 5.28 -9.28 11.20
N GLN A 443 4.61 -8.98 10.09
CA GLN A 443 3.26 -9.50 9.82
C GLN A 443 3.28 -11.00 9.52
N LEU A 444 4.34 -11.49 8.86
CA LEU A 444 4.53 -12.92 8.65
C LEU A 444 4.82 -13.64 9.96
N ALA A 445 5.64 -13.05 10.84
CA ALA A 445 5.85 -13.57 12.20
C ALA A 445 4.53 -13.69 12.97
N CYS A 446 3.66 -12.67 12.88
CA CYS A 446 2.33 -12.70 13.48
C CYS A 446 1.42 -13.78 12.87
N ARG A 447 1.51 -14.02 11.56
CA ARG A 447 0.79 -15.09 10.87
C ARG A 447 1.27 -16.48 11.29
N GLU A 448 2.59 -16.69 11.38
CA GLU A 448 3.14 -17.97 11.86
C GLU A 448 2.76 -18.21 13.31
N PHE A 449 2.75 -17.17 14.16
CA PHE A 449 2.19 -17.26 15.51
C PHE A 449 0.71 -17.64 15.51
N PHE A 450 -0.10 -17.03 14.64
CA PHE A 450 -1.53 -17.37 14.53
C PHE A 450 -1.72 -18.85 14.19
N LYS A 451 -0.96 -19.38 13.22
CA LYS A 451 -1.02 -20.80 12.83
C LYS A 451 -0.61 -21.71 13.98
N ALA A 452 0.47 -21.37 14.70
CA ALA A 452 0.94 -22.13 15.84
C ALA A 452 -0.12 -22.25 16.95
N MET A 453 -0.87 -21.17 17.16
CA MET A 453 -1.94 -21.10 18.17
C MET A 453 -3.24 -21.80 17.74
N HIS A 454 -3.37 -22.16 16.46
CA HIS A 454 -4.56 -22.78 15.88
C HIS A 454 -4.17 -23.99 15.01
N PRO A 455 -3.65 -25.07 15.61
CA PRO A 455 -3.13 -26.22 14.87
C PRO A 455 -4.19 -26.98 14.07
N ASP A 456 -5.46 -26.84 14.41
CA ASP A 456 -6.59 -27.51 13.76
C ASP A 456 -7.01 -26.87 12.42
N LEU A 457 -6.31 -25.81 11.99
CA LEU A 457 -6.54 -25.16 10.69
C LEU A 457 -6.18 -26.09 9.53
N SER A 458 -7.04 -26.14 8.51
CA SER A 458 -6.71 -26.83 7.25
C SER A 458 -5.52 -26.16 6.56
N VAL A 459 -4.74 -26.94 5.79
CA VAL A 459 -3.56 -26.43 5.06
C VAL A 459 -3.97 -25.35 4.05
N GLU A 460 -5.13 -25.51 3.43
CA GLU A 460 -5.71 -24.54 2.49
C GLU A 460 -6.05 -23.23 3.21
N ASP A 461 -6.79 -23.28 4.32
CA ASP A 461 -7.13 -22.11 5.12
C ASP A 461 -5.86 -21.41 5.65
N ALA A 462 -4.92 -22.16 6.20
CA ALA A 462 -3.66 -21.63 6.72
C ALA A 462 -2.83 -20.89 5.66
N SER A 463 -2.91 -21.30 4.39
CA SER A 463 -2.21 -20.65 3.26
C SER A 463 -2.83 -19.32 2.84
N THR A 464 -4.14 -19.14 3.08
CA THR A 464 -4.89 -17.95 2.68
C THR A 464 -4.88 -16.84 3.74
N ILE A 465 -4.45 -17.14 4.97
CA ILE A 465 -4.43 -16.16 6.06
C ILE A 465 -3.43 -15.04 5.76
N VAL A 466 -3.97 -13.82 5.66
CA VAL A 466 -3.21 -12.57 5.59
C VAL A 466 -3.64 -11.70 6.76
N ILE A 467 -2.68 -11.31 7.60
CA ILE A 467 -2.94 -10.49 8.79
C ILE A 467 -2.34 -9.10 8.59
N ASN A 468 -3.20 -8.10 8.47
CA ASN A 468 -2.83 -6.68 8.31
C ASN A 468 -3.41 -5.78 9.40
N HIS A 469 -4.32 -6.30 10.23
CA HIS A 469 -4.98 -5.55 11.29
C HIS A 469 -5.21 -6.41 12.56
N PRO A 470 -5.02 -5.87 13.78
CA PRO A 470 -5.31 -6.60 15.03
C PRO A 470 -6.77 -7.05 15.16
N ASN A 471 -7.75 -6.19 14.81
CA ASN A 471 -9.17 -6.58 14.78
C ASN A 471 -9.46 -7.68 13.75
N GLN A 472 -8.78 -7.69 12.60
CA GLN A 472 -8.89 -8.78 11.63
C GLN A 472 -8.35 -10.10 12.21
N TYR A 473 -7.19 -10.06 12.89
CA TYR A 473 -6.67 -11.23 13.62
C TYR A 473 -7.72 -11.79 14.57
N TYR A 474 -8.35 -10.92 15.38
CA TYR A 474 -9.36 -11.32 16.35
C TYR A 474 -10.60 -11.92 15.68
N GLU A 475 -11.10 -11.33 14.59
CA GLU A 475 -12.22 -11.88 13.83
C GLU A 475 -11.90 -13.29 13.30
N LEU A 476 -10.71 -13.47 12.72
CA LEU A 476 -10.25 -14.77 12.23
C LEU A 476 -10.14 -15.80 13.36
N ALA A 477 -9.53 -15.43 14.49
CA ALA A 477 -9.40 -16.31 15.64
C ALA A 477 -10.77 -16.71 16.21
N GLN A 478 -11.75 -15.79 16.26
CA GLN A 478 -13.12 -16.12 16.65
C GLN A 478 -13.80 -17.07 15.67
N LYS A 479 -13.59 -16.91 14.36
CA LYS A 479 -14.12 -17.85 13.36
C LYS A 479 -13.56 -19.25 13.60
N VAL A 480 -12.24 -19.37 13.79
CA VAL A 480 -11.58 -20.66 14.07
C VAL A 480 -12.14 -21.27 15.36
N SER A 481 -12.19 -20.51 16.45
CA SER A 481 -12.71 -21.00 17.73
C SER A 481 -14.17 -21.45 17.69
N LYS A 482 -14.97 -20.93 16.75
CA LYS A 482 -16.38 -21.28 16.55
C LYS A 482 -16.61 -22.28 15.41
N GLY A 483 -15.55 -22.77 14.77
CA GLY A 483 -15.64 -23.69 13.63
C GLY A 483 -16.27 -23.09 12.37
N ILE A 484 -16.22 -21.76 12.22
CA ILE A 484 -16.79 -21.04 11.07
C ILE A 484 -15.75 -21.01 9.94
N PRO A 485 -16.09 -21.39 8.69
CA PRO A 485 -15.18 -21.31 7.56
C PRO A 485 -14.63 -19.89 7.36
N LEU A 486 -13.31 -19.76 7.19
CA LEU A 486 -12.64 -18.46 7.07
C LEU A 486 -13.09 -17.68 5.82
N THR A 487 -13.52 -18.40 4.79
CA THR A 487 -14.02 -17.87 3.50
C THR A 487 -15.43 -17.28 3.55
N SER A 488 -16.20 -17.52 4.62
CA SER A 488 -17.54 -16.97 4.77
C SER A 488 -17.50 -15.51 5.27
N ASN A 489 -18.06 -14.58 4.48
CA ASN A 489 -18.47 -13.28 5.02
C ASN A 489 -19.76 -13.53 5.80
N GLY A 490 -19.66 -13.58 7.12
CA GLY A 490 -20.72 -14.06 8.01
C GLY A 490 -22.01 -13.26 7.95
N GLU A 491 -22.92 -13.67 7.07
CA GLU A 491 -24.35 -13.55 7.30
C GLU A 491 -24.80 -14.85 7.98
N ALA A 492 -24.98 -14.78 9.30
CA ALA A 492 -25.62 -15.85 10.04
C ALA A 492 -27.08 -15.95 9.58
N ASP A 493 -27.41 -17.11 9.02
CA ASP A 493 -28.74 -17.50 8.59
C ASP A 493 -29.68 -17.60 9.80
N SER A 494 -30.61 -16.66 9.92
CA SER A 494 -31.78 -16.78 10.77
C SER A 494 -33.06 -16.47 9.96
N SER A 495 -33.54 -17.50 9.28
CA SER A 495 -34.96 -17.88 9.20
C SER A 495 -35.94 -17.02 8.39
N GLN A 496 -36.61 -17.71 7.46
CA GLN A 496 -37.88 -17.41 6.78
C GLN A 496 -37.85 -16.47 5.57
N ARG A 497 -37.53 -17.04 4.41
CA ARG A 497 -37.90 -16.52 3.08
C ARG A 497 -39.42 -16.59 2.88
N SER A 498 -40.12 -15.47 3.05
CA SER A 498 -41.34 -15.19 2.30
C SER A 498 -40.96 -14.45 1.01
N ARG A 499 -41.26 -15.08 -0.12
CA ARG A 499 -40.92 -14.62 -1.47
C ARG A 499 -41.82 -13.44 -1.83
N VAL A 500 -41.31 -12.21 -1.81
CA VAL A 500 -41.99 -11.06 -2.41
C VAL A 500 -41.17 -10.61 -3.63
N GLN A 501 -41.70 -10.88 -4.82
CA GLN A 501 -41.23 -10.27 -6.07
C GLN A 501 -41.59 -8.78 -6.05
N VAL A 502 -40.59 -7.90 -6.11
CA VAL A 502 -40.82 -6.47 -6.39
C VAL A 502 -40.25 -6.14 -7.76
N ARG A 503 -41.16 -5.83 -8.70
CA ARG A 503 -40.88 -5.22 -10.00
C ARG A 503 -40.39 -3.78 -9.79
N ALA A 504 -39.27 -3.42 -10.40
CA ALA A 504 -38.81 -2.03 -10.45
C ALA A 504 -39.73 -1.19 -11.35
N VAL A 505 -40.30 -0.12 -10.80
CA VAL A 505 -41.02 0.93 -11.53
C VAL A 505 -40.10 2.15 -11.62
N LYS A 506 -39.99 2.74 -12.82
CA LYS A 506 -39.27 4.01 -13.07
C LYS A 506 -39.96 5.16 -12.33
N VAL A 507 -39.20 5.97 -11.60
CA VAL A 507 -39.64 7.28 -11.10
C VAL A 507 -38.96 8.39 -11.93
N PRO A 508 -39.66 9.42 -12.40
CA PRO A 508 -39.07 10.52 -13.17
C PRO A 508 -38.35 11.53 -12.27
N LEU A 509 -37.31 12.14 -12.83
CA LEU A 509 -36.54 13.26 -12.28
C LEU A 509 -37.42 14.50 -12.11
N ASN A 510 -37.30 15.18 -10.97
CA ASN A 510 -37.70 16.57 -10.84
C ASN A 510 -36.62 17.35 -10.10
N ASP A 511 -36.28 18.50 -10.68
CA ASP A 511 -35.30 19.46 -10.22
C ASP A 511 -35.67 20.09 -8.86
N SER A 512 -34.68 20.29 -7.98
CA SER A 512 -34.68 21.38 -6.99
C SER A 512 -33.29 21.68 -6.44
N GLN A 513 -32.89 22.91 -6.77
CA GLN A 513 -31.87 23.83 -6.27
C GLN A 513 -31.21 23.62 -4.88
N MET A 514 -29.86 23.77 -4.91
CA MET A 514 -28.98 24.54 -4.02
C MET A 514 -29.13 24.46 -2.49
N THR A 515 -28.10 23.98 -1.80
CA THR A 515 -27.41 24.77 -0.75
C THR A 515 -25.95 24.34 -0.64
N ASN A 516 -25.05 25.31 -0.86
CA ASN A 516 -23.60 25.19 -0.71
C ASN A 516 -23.25 25.35 0.78
N GLN A 517 -22.62 24.35 1.39
CA GLN A 517 -21.78 24.56 2.57
C GLN A 517 -20.45 23.85 2.36
N SER A 518 -19.44 24.67 2.09
CA SER A 518 -18.03 24.32 2.07
C SER A 518 -17.58 23.88 3.47
N GLN A 519 -17.08 22.65 3.61
CA GLN A 519 -16.20 22.28 4.71
C GLN A 519 -14.85 21.84 4.14
N GLY A 520 -13.84 22.65 4.43
CA GLY A 520 -12.45 22.41 4.08
C GLY A 520 -11.88 21.23 4.86
N GLY A 521 -11.10 20.41 4.17
CA GLY A 521 -10.24 19.42 4.79
C GLY A 521 -9.03 20.11 5.42
N PHE A 522 -8.69 19.71 6.64
CA PHE A 522 -7.45 20.09 7.29
C PHE A 522 -6.79 18.88 7.98
N GLU A 523 -5.47 18.92 7.96
CA GLU A 523 -4.50 17.87 8.24
C GLU A 523 -4.49 17.43 9.73
N ASP A 524 -4.36 16.12 9.96
CA ASP A 524 -4.40 15.44 11.27
C ASP A 524 -3.19 15.73 12.19
N THR A 525 -2.21 16.54 11.78
CA THR A 525 -0.95 16.73 12.52
C THR A 525 -1.04 17.74 13.67
N ASP A 526 -1.94 18.72 13.61
CA ASP A 526 -2.02 19.78 14.63
C ASP A 526 -2.76 19.34 15.92
N ILE A 527 -3.54 18.26 15.86
CA ILE A 527 -4.43 17.84 16.96
C ILE A 527 -3.71 16.99 18.01
N ASP A 528 -2.73 16.17 17.59
CA ASP A 528 -1.92 15.36 18.50
C ASP A 528 -1.02 16.24 19.40
N GLU A 529 -0.61 17.41 18.91
CA GLU A 529 0.16 18.39 19.68
C GLU A 529 -0.66 19.07 20.79
N GLU A 530 -1.96 19.31 20.55
CA GLU A 530 -2.87 19.92 21.52
C GLU A 530 -3.20 18.95 22.68
N MET A 531 -3.32 17.66 22.38
CA MET A 531 -3.54 16.61 23.40
C MET A 531 -2.29 16.34 24.27
N LEU A 532 -1.09 16.38 23.69
CA LEU A 532 0.16 16.29 24.45
C LEU A 532 0.32 17.45 25.44
N LYS A 533 -0.12 18.66 25.06
CA LYS A 533 -0.07 19.85 25.92
C LYS A 533 -1.00 19.72 27.13
N ILE A 534 -2.20 19.15 26.96
CA ILE A 534 -3.16 18.92 28.06
C ILE A 534 -2.62 17.92 29.09
N ASP A 535 -2.07 16.78 28.65
CA ASP A 535 -1.50 15.75 29.54
C ASP A 535 -0.23 16.26 30.27
N SER A 536 0.59 17.12 29.64
CA SER A 536 1.79 17.70 30.27
C SER A 536 1.46 18.73 31.35
N THR A 537 0.47 19.60 31.12
CA THR A 537 0.06 20.62 32.11
C THR A 537 -0.57 20.03 33.37
N LEU A 538 -1.11 18.81 33.31
CA LEU A 538 -1.74 18.14 34.45
C LEU A 538 -0.74 17.34 35.31
N LEU A 539 0.40 16.93 34.76
CA LEU A 539 1.49 16.29 35.51
C LEU A 539 2.26 17.31 36.36
N GLU A 540 2.44 18.54 35.89
CA GLU A 540 3.09 19.61 36.66
C GLU A 540 2.26 20.07 37.87
N TYR A 541 0.92 19.96 37.80
CA TYR A 541 0.03 20.28 38.92
C TYR A 541 0.05 19.22 40.05
N THR A 542 0.55 18.00 39.78
CA THR A 542 0.72 16.95 40.78
C THR A 542 2.09 16.96 41.45
N ALA A 543 3.11 17.56 40.82
CA ALA A 543 4.46 17.69 41.38
C ALA A 543 4.61 18.87 42.36
N SER A 544 3.65 19.81 42.36
CA SER A 544 3.70 21.04 43.15
C SER A 544 2.90 20.99 44.48
N ASN A 545 2.41 19.81 44.87
CA ASN A 545 1.66 19.60 46.14
C ASN A 545 2.26 18.49 47.04
N LEU A 546 3.53 18.15 46.84
CA LEU A 546 4.27 17.24 47.71
C LEU A 546 5.66 17.85 48.01
N ASP A 547 5.66 18.88 48.87
CA ASP A 547 6.84 19.24 49.65
C ASP A 547 6.47 19.20 51.14
N PHE A 548 6.83 18.07 51.75
CA PHE A 548 7.52 18.01 53.03
C PHE A 548 8.92 17.44 52.77
#